data_AF-A0A9Q9M4W6-F1
#
_entry.id   AF-A0A9Q9M4W6-F1
#
_cell.length_a   1.000
_cell.length_b   1.000
_cell.length_c   1.000
_cell.angle_alpha   90.00
_cell.angle_beta   90.00
_cell.angle_gamma   90.00
#
_symmetry.space_group_name_H-M   'P 1'
#
loop_
_entity.id
_entity.type
_entity.pdbx_description
1 polymer ?
#
loop_
_entity_poly.entity_id
_entity_poly.type
_entity_poly.pdbx_seq_one_letter_code
_entity_poly.pdbx_strand_id
1 'polypeptide(L)'
;MARNMTSTLDKLRAAGKLEGLQSQKPVGGGEPLTIDIDLIEPDPEQPRRHFDPDKLASLSANISIRGVLQPITVQPKSQDGRYIIIMGERRWRAARMAGLSSVPVLIREATADLRAIQLTENIQRDDLTTMEIALAVEQMRKDGMKRSQIAEDLGWGQAQVSQFFGVIAMPDELQELARNNVPVRALSDLNSLWKKDEQAARRFVSETPPEEINRVTVAGLRAEVEAGQGVPPSDAPPQEAPAEDKKPNLAAGLSALSGGNPQSDAQGGKRSSNGQVAILCQQGDQIGRILTDRKAKSNKALMVSFENGERIEEVALTDIVLFEVIEL
;
A
#
# COMPACT_ATOMS: atom_id res chain seq x y z
N MET A 1 23.20 -11.28 24.18
CA MET A 1 22.94 -11.14 22.73
C MET A 1 22.38 -9.77 22.34
N ALA A 2 21.48 -9.13 23.10
CA ALA A 2 20.86 -7.84 22.73
C ALA A 2 21.83 -6.66 22.46
N ARG A 3 22.92 -6.50 23.23
CA ARG A 3 23.87 -5.37 23.07
C ARG A 3 24.55 -5.31 21.69
N ASN A 4 24.81 -6.44 21.04
CA ASN A 4 25.53 -6.48 19.75
C ASN A 4 24.59 -6.21 18.56
N MET A 5 23.32 -6.64 18.67
CA MET A 5 22.28 -6.34 17.69
C MET A 5 22.01 -4.83 17.62
N THR A 6 21.86 -4.16 18.77
CA THR A 6 21.68 -2.70 18.83
C THR A 6 22.86 -1.98 18.17
N SER A 7 24.11 -2.38 18.49
CA SER A 7 25.30 -1.79 17.87
C SER A 7 25.40 -2.01 16.35
N THR A 8 24.85 -3.10 15.82
CA THR A 8 24.84 -3.39 14.38
C THR A 8 23.77 -2.56 13.67
N LEU A 9 22.58 -2.46 14.27
CA LEU A 9 21.49 -1.62 13.76
C LEU A 9 21.86 -0.14 13.78
N ASP A 10 22.56 0.33 14.81
CA ASP A 10 23.03 1.73 14.91
C ASP A 10 24.06 2.06 13.82
N LYS A 11 24.95 1.11 13.47
CA LYS A 11 25.88 1.27 12.34
C LYS A 11 25.16 1.37 11.00
N LEU A 12 24.13 0.54 10.79
CA LEU A 12 23.34 0.57 9.55
C LEU A 12 22.48 1.84 9.45
N ARG A 13 21.96 2.34 10.58
CA ARG A 13 21.25 3.62 10.68
C ARG A 13 22.17 4.79 10.37
N ALA A 14 23.36 4.85 10.98
CA ALA A 14 24.34 5.90 10.73
C ALA A 14 24.86 5.93 9.29
N ALA A 15 24.82 4.79 8.59
CA ALA A 15 25.18 4.67 7.18
C ALA A 15 24.03 4.98 6.21
N GLY A 16 22.85 5.38 6.70
CA GLY A 16 21.67 5.67 5.86
C GLY A 16 21.10 4.46 5.12
N LYS A 17 21.56 3.23 5.41
CA LYS A 17 21.20 2.03 4.65
C LYS A 17 19.87 1.39 5.09
N LEU A 18 19.28 1.86 6.19
CA LEU A 18 17.98 1.40 6.67
C LEU A 18 16.79 2.13 6.01
N GLU A 19 17.02 3.28 5.39
CA GLU A 19 15.98 4.03 4.67
C GLU A 19 15.67 3.30 3.35
N GLY A 20 14.61 2.49 3.36
CA GLY A 20 14.18 1.67 2.21
C GLY A 20 14.03 0.17 2.51
N LEU A 21 14.53 -0.31 3.66
CA LEU A 21 14.24 -1.68 4.12
C LEU A 21 12.87 -1.71 4.76
N GLN A 22 11.85 -1.94 3.93
CA GLN A 22 10.59 -2.44 4.45
C GLN A 22 10.83 -3.86 4.95
N SER A 23 10.61 -4.10 6.25
CA SER A 23 10.37 -5.44 6.76
C SER A 23 9.15 -6.01 6.05
N GLN A 24 9.33 -6.70 4.93
CA GLN A 24 8.29 -7.58 4.42
C GLN A 24 8.29 -8.80 5.32
N LYS A 25 7.58 -8.71 6.45
CA LYS A 25 7.06 -9.92 7.08
C LYS A 25 6.37 -10.72 5.97
N PRO A 26 6.54 -12.04 5.87
CA PRO A 26 5.58 -12.84 5.14
C PRO A 26 4.23 -12.49 5.75
N VAL A 27 3.43 -11.70 5.03
CA VAL A 27 2.12 -11.28 5.50
C VAL A 27 1.36 -12.58 5.67
N GLY A 28 1.02 -12.99 6.91
CA GLY A 28 0.17 -14.13 7.29
C GLY A 28 0.82 -15.52 7.33
N GLY A 29 0.62 -16.22 8.45
CA GLY A 29 1.16 -17.55 8.74
C GLY A 29 0.37 -18.70 8.13
N GLY A 30 0.90 -19.25 7.04
CA GLY A 30 0.55 -20.58 6.53
C GLY A 30 1.83 -21.29 6.10
N GLU A 31 1.89 -22.61 6.26
CA GLU A 31 3.02 -23.38 5.72
C GLU A 31 2.97 -23.36 4.18
N PRO A 32 4.09 -23.06 3.50
CA PRO A 32 4.15 -23.10 2.05
C PRO A 32 3.84 -24.50 1.51
N LEU A 33 2.93 -24.59 0.55
CA LEU A 33 2.63 -25.83 -0.17
C LEU A 33 3.44 -25.88 -1.47
N THR A 34 3.87 -27.07 -1.87
CA THR A 34 4.52 -27.26 -3.17
C THR A 34 3.46 -27.55 -4.22
N ILE A 35 3.36 -26.70 -5.25
CA ILE A 35 2.35 -26.81 -6.30
C ILE A 35 3.05 -26.92 -7.65
N ASP A 36 2.48 -27.73 -8.55
CA ASP A 36 2.90 -27.80 -9.94
C ASP A 36 2.82 -26.40 -10.59
N ILE A 37 3.91 -25.98 -11.22
CA ILE A 37 4.02 -24.65 -11.80
C ILE A 37 3.00 -24.41 -12.93
N ASP A 38 2.57 -25.47 -13.62
CA ASP A 38 1.61 -25.40 -14.73
C ASP A 38 0.16 -25.24 -14.24
N LEU A 39 -0.12 -25.44 -12.95
CA LEU A 39 -1.42 -25.14 -12.32
C LEU A 39 -1.54 -23.66 -11.93
N ILE A 40 -0.47 -22.87 -12.05
CA ILE A 40 -0.40 -21.48 -11.63
C ILE A 40 -0.38 -20.58 -12.87
N GLU A 41 -1.33 -19.65 -12.93
CA GLU A 41 -1.47 -18.71 -14.04
C GLU A 41 -1.22 -17.28 -13.55
N PRO A 42 -0.56 -16.42 -14.36
CA PRO A 42 -0.47 -15.00 -14.05
C PRO A 42 -1.86 -14.37 -14.16
N ASP A 43 -2.10 -13.36 -13.34
CA ASP A 43 -3.31 -12.56 -13.43
C ASP A 43 -3.27 -11.70 -14.72
N PRO A 44 -4.25 -11.85 -15.65
CA PRO A 44 -4.28 -11.10 -16.91
C PRO A 44 -4.34 -9.58 -16.75
N GLU A 45 -4.83 -9.12 -15.60
CA GLU A 45 -4.98 -7.71 -15.26
C GLU A 45 -3.71 -7.11 -14.64
N GLN A 46 -2.63 -7.90 -14.51
CA GLN A 46 -1.36 -7.40 -13.96
C GLN A 46 -0.75 -6.32 -14.87
N PRO A 47 -0.46 -5.12 -14.32
CA PRO A 47 0.03 -3.98 -15.10
C PRO A 47 1.49 -4.18 -15.54
N ARG A 48 2.28 -4.96 -14.79
CA ARG A 48 3.67 -5.27 -15.16
C ARG A 48 3.71 -6.33 -16.25
N ARG A 49 3.58 -5.89 -17.50
CA ARG A 49 3.70 -6.76 -18.69
C ARG A 49 5.13 -6.89 -19.21
N HIS A 50 6.00 -5.92 -18.90
CA HIS A 50 7.38 -5.90 -19.34
C HIS A 50 8.33 -6.33 -18.22
N PHE A 51 9.13 -7.35 -18.49
CA PHE A 51 10.19 -7.82 -17.62
C PHE A 51 11.52 -7.71 -18.36
N ASP A 52 12.50 -7.08 -17.71
CA ASP A 52 13.87 -7.01 -18.20
C ASP A 52 14.43 -8.44 -18.33
N PRO A 53 14.77 -8.90 -19.55
CA PRO A 53 15.15 -10.28 -19.81
C PRO A 53 16.46 -10.66 -19.12
N ASP A 54 17.41 -9.74 -18.99
CA ASP A 54 18.71 -10.01 -18.37
C ASP A 54 18.56 -10.21 -16.85
N LYS A 55 17.74 -9.36 -16.22
CA LYS A 55 17.39 -9.51 -14.79
C LYS A 55 16.59 -10.77 -14.51
N LEU A 56 15.72 -11.18 -15.45
CA LEU A 56 14.94 -12.40 -15.32
C LEU A 56 15.82 -13.65 -15.47
N ALA A 57 16.76 -13.64 -16.42
CA ALA A 57 17.74 -14.71 -16.62
C ALA A 57 18.67 -14.87 -15.41
N SER A 58 19.15 -13.77 -14.84
CA SER A 58 19.96 -13.79 -13.60
C SER A 58 19.19 -14.42 -12.42
N LEU A 59 17.92 -14.03 -12.24
CA LEU A 59 17.06 -14.61 -11.20
C LEU A 59 16.77 -16.10 -11.47
N SER A 60 16.57 -16.48 -12.73
CA SER A 60 16.37 -17.87 -13.15
C SER A 60 17.59 -18.73 -12.85
N ALA A 61 18.80 -18.25 -13.16
CA ALA A 61 20.04 -18.93 -12.80
C ALA A 61 20.15 -19.15 -11.29
N ASN A 62 19.80 -18.15 -10.47
CA ASN A 62 19.79 -18.30 -9.02
C ASN A 62 18.77 -19.35 -8.54
N ILE A 63 17.54 -19.29 -9.06
CA ILE A 63 16.45 -20.22 -8.73
C ILE A 63 16.78 -21.65 -9.18
N SER A 64 17.49 -21.84 -10.29
CA SER A 64 17.92 -23.17 -10.74
C SER A 64 18.84 -23.88 -9.74
N ILE A 65 19.63 -23.11 -8.99
CA ILE A 65 20.59 -23.65 -8.00
C ILE A 65 19.93 -23.81 -6.63
N ARG A 66 19.14 -22.82 -6.20
CA ARG A 66 18.66 -22.70 -4.80
C ARG A 66 17.17 -22.98 -4.64
N GLY A 67 16.45 -23.19 -5.74
CA GLY A 67 15.01 -23.19 -5.75
C GLY A 67 14.42 -21.81 -5.46
N VAL A 68 13.10 -21.77 -5.35
CA VAL A 68 12.36 -20.56 -4.99
C VAL A 68 12.32 -20.45 -3.47
N LEU A 69 13.15 -19.58 -2.89
CA LEU A 69 13.24 -19.45 -1.42
C LEU A 69 12.01 -18.79 -0.80
N GLN A 70 11.48 -17.76 -1.46
CA GLN A 70 10.25 -17.09 -1.04
C GLN A 70 9.04 -17.67 -1.80
N PRO A 71 8.00 -18.15 -1.10
CA PRO A 71 6.81 -18.69 -1.74
C PRO A 71 6.07 -17.66 -2.60
N ILE A 72 5.49 -18.11 -3.71
CA ILE A 72 4.59 -17.30 -4.54
C ILE A 72 3.22 -17.25 -3.86
N THR A 73 2.60 -16.07 -3.76
CA THR A 73 1.25 -15.97 -3.18
C THR A 73 0.23 -16.11 -4.30
N VAL A 74 -0.69 -17.06 -4.16
CA VAL A 74 -1.73 -17.32 -5.15
C VAL A 74 -3.10 -17.41 -4.50
N GLN A 75 -4.14 -17.26 -5.31
CA GLN A 75 -5.50 -17.59 -4.95
C GLN A 75 -6.06 -18.71 -5.83
N PRO A 76 -7.00 -19.54 -5.33
CA PRO A 76 -7.73 -20.48 -6.17
C PRO A 76 -8.49 -19.75 -7.29
N LYS A 77 -8.37 -20.23 -8.53
CA LYS A 77 -9.09 -19.71 -9.71
C LYS A 77 -10.45 -20.37 -9.91
N SER A 78 -10.52 -21.68 -9.72
CA SER A 78 -11.72 -22.51 -9.88
C SER A 78 -11.60 -23.77 -9.03
N GLN A 79 -12.67 -24.58 -8.99
CA GLN A 79 -12.64 -25.89 -8.32
C GLN A 79 -11.73 -26.92 -9.03
N ASP A 80 -11.20 -26.59 -10.22
CA ASP A 80 -10.34 -27.48 -11.02
C ASP A 80 -8.88 -27.52 -10.53
N GLY A 81 -8.59 -26.93 -9.37
CA GLY A 81 -7.26 -26.96 -8.75
C GLY A 81 -6.24 -26.01 -9.39
N ARG A 82 -6.70 -25.01 -10.17
CA ARG A 82 -5.83 -23.95 -10.72
C ARG A 82 -5.76 -22.74 -9.81
N TYR A 83 -4.67 -21.99 -9.95
CA TYR A 83 -4.36 -20.83 -9.12
C TYR A 83 -4.03 -19.60 -9.97
N ILE A 84 -4.37 -18.42 -9.46
CA ILE A 84 -3.96 -17.13 -10.01
C ILE A 84 -2.93 -16.48 -9.09
N ILE A 85 -1.85 -15.96 -9.65
CA ILE A 85 -0.81 -15.24 -8.91
C ILE A 85 -1.37 -13.92 -8.38
N ILE A 86 -1.28 -13.74 -7.05
CA ILE A 86 -1.51 -12.45 -6.38
C ILE A 86 -0.17 -11.69 -6.30
N MET A 87 0.90 -12.37 -5.89
CA MET A 87 2.23 -11.77 -5.74
C MET A 87 3.34 -12.74 -6.12
N GLY A 88 4.43 -12.19 -6.67
CA GLY A 88 5.62 -12.98 -7.00
C GLY A 88 5.71 -13.44 -8.45
N GLU A 89 5.03 -12.76 -9.39
CA GLU A 89 5.04 -13.14 -10.82
C GLU A 89 6.46 -13.26 -11.41
N ARG A 90 7.40 -12.37 -11.04
CA ARG A 90 8.81 -12.49 -11.46
C ARG A 90 9.45 -13.80 -11.03
N ARG A 91 9.16 -14.25 -9.81
CA ARG A 91 9.67 -15.51 -9.26
C ARG A 91 9.06 -16.70 -10.00
N TRP A 92 7.76 -16.67 -10.27
CA TRP A 92 7.09 -17.67 -11.09
C TRP A 92 7.69 -17.75 -12.51
N ARG A 93 7.86 -16.63 -13.20
CA ARG A 93 8.47 -16.58 -14.54
C ARG A 93 9.90 -17.10 -14.55
N ALA A 94 10.72 -16.71 -13.57
CA ALA A 94 12.10 -17.14 -13.46
C ALA A 94 12.21 -18.63 -13.09
N ALA A 95 11.30 -19.16 -12.26
CA ALA A 95 11.21 -20.58 -11.94
C ALA A 95 10.82 -21.43 -13.15
N ARG A 96 9.87 -20.94 -13.96
CA ARG A 96 9.50 -21.58 -15.22
C ARG A 96 10.66 -21.61 -16.21
N MET A 97 11.38 -20.49 -16.34
CA MET A 97 12.59 -20.40 -17.17
C MET A 97 13.71 -21.33 -16.67
N ALA A 98 13.81 -21.53 -15.35
CA ALA A 98 14.78 -22.44 -14.74
C ALA A 98 14.40 -23.92 -14.87
N GLY A 99 13.23 -24.24 -15.44
CA GLY A 99 12.77 -25.61 -15.66
C GLY A 99 12.28 -26.33 -14.39
N LEU A 100 11.87 -25.59 -13.36
CA LEU A 100 11.26 -26.22 -12.18
C LEU A 100 9.88 -26.76 -12.53
N SER A 101 9.59 -27.99 -12.11
CA SER A 101 8.26 -28.61 -12.23
C SER A 101 7.28 -28.13 -11.16
N SER A 102 7.78 -27.66 -10.02
CA SER A 102 6.94 -27.24 -8.90
C SER A 102 7.60 -26.11 -8.12
N VAL A 103 6.78 -25.27 -7.50
CA VAL A 103 7.21 -24.10 -6.72
C VAL A 103 6.51 -24.05 -5.37
N PRO A 104 7.15 -23.50 -4.32
CA PRO A 104 6.51 -23.25 -3.06
C PRO A 104 5.54 -22.07 -3.20
N VAL A 105 4.35 -22.26 -2.66
CA VAL A 105 3.21 -21.39 -2.83
C VAL A 105 2.50 -21.19 -1.50
N LEU A 106 2.11 -19.96 -1.23
CA LEU A 106 1.14 -19.63 -0.19
C LEU A 106 -0.22 -19.49 -0.87
N ILE A 107 -1.09 -20.47 -0.65
CA ILE A 107 -2.48 -20.38 -1.09
C ILE A 107 -3.21 -19.47 -0.12
N ARG A 108 -3.81 -18.41 -0.65
CA ARG A 108 -4.73 -17.55 0.09
C ARG A 108 -6.04 -17.53 -0.63
N GLU A 109 -7.12 -17.75 0.11
CA GLU A 109 -8.40 -17.30 -0.38
C GLU A 109 -8.33 -15.78 -0.54
N ALA A 110 -9.00 -15.25 -1.56
CA ALA A 110 -9.15 -13.81 -1.69
C ALA A 110 -9.90 -13.30 -0.44
N THR A 111 -9.16 -12.91 0.60
CA THR A 111 -9.73 -12.28 1.77
C THR A 111 -10.01 -10.82 1.44
N ALA A 112 -10.93 -10.22 2.20
CA ALA A 112 -11.20 -8.79 2.19
C ALA A 112 -9.89 -7.96 2.24
N ASP A 113 -8.97 -8.33 3.14
CA ASP A 113 -7.70 -7.64 3.33
C ASP A 113 -6.78 -7.69 2.10
N LEU A 114 -6.69 -8.85 1.42
CA LEU A 114 -5.86 -8.97 0.21
C LEU A 114 -6.44 -8.16 -0.95
N ARG A 115 -7.77 -8.15 -1.10
CA ARG A 115 -8.44 -7.31 -2.10
C ARG A 115 -8.20 -5.83 -1.82
N ALA A 116 -8.24 -5.41 -0.56
CA ALA A 116 -7.95 -4.03 -0.19
C ALA A 116 -6.51 -3.62 -0.51
N ILE A 117 -5.53 -4.50 -0.24
CA ILE A 117 -4.11 -4.26 -0.58
C ILE A 117 -3.94 -4.14 -2.10
N GLN A 118 -4.51 -5.06 -2.88
CA GLN A 118 -4.45 -5.02 -4.35
C GLN A 118 -5.11 -3.76 -4.91
N LEU A 119 -6.29 -3.40 -4.39
CA LEU A 119 -7.00 -2.19 -4.81
C LEU A 119 -6.17 -0.93 -4.48
N THR A 120 -5.57 -0.88 -3.30
CA THR A 120 -4.71 0.24 -2.88
C THR A 120 -3.48 0.36 -3.80
N GLU A 121 -2.83 -0.75 -4.13
CA GLU A 121 -1.69 -0.78 -5.06
C GLU A 121 -2.09 -0.31 -6.46
N ASN A 122 -3.21 -0.79 -6.99
CA ASN A 122 -3.70 -0.42 -8.32
C ASN A 122 -4.09 1.06 -8.40
N ILE A 123 -4.70 1.60 -7.34
CA ILE A 123 -5.04 3.03 -7.26
C ILE A 123 -3.79 3.89 -7.16
N GLN A 124 -2.77 3.47 -6.39
CA GLN A 124 -1.49 4.19 -6.29
C GLN A 124 -0.69 4.20 -7.60
N ARG A 125 -0.99 3.29 -8.52
CA ARG A 125 -0.39 3.22 -9.86
C ARG A 125 -1.15 4.01 -10.92
N ASP A 126 -2.26 4.65 -10.55
CA ASP A 126 -3.20 5.29 -11.47
C ASP A 126 -3.74 4.33 -12.56
N ASP A 127 -3.79 3.02 -12.26
CA ASP A 127 -4.15 1.98 -13.23
C ASP A 127 -5.67 1.78 -13.38
N LEU A 128 -6.48 2.30 -12.45
CA LEU A 128 -7.93 2.09 -12.41
C LEU A 128 -8.72 3.37 -12.68
N THR A 129 -9.76 3.23 -13.49
CA THR A 129 -10.79 4.24 -13.70
C THR A 129 -11.68 4.39 -12.46
N THR A 130 -12.36 5.53 -12.37
CA THR A 130 -13.33 5.80 -11.29
C THR A 130 -14.45 4.74 -11.23
N MET A 131 -14.88 4.19 -12.37
CA MET A 131 -15.85 3.09 -12.41
C MET A 131 -15.28 1.78 -11.85
N GLU A 132 -14.06 1.40 -12.24
CA GLU A 132 -13.43 0.17 -11.74
C GLU A 132 -13.21 0.21 -10.22
N ILE A 133 -12.81 1.37 -9.69
CA ILE A 133 -12.70 1.58 -8.24
C ILE A 133 -14.08 1.45 -7.57
N ALA A 134 -15.13 2.02 -8.15
CA ALA A 134 -16.49 1.90 -7.62
C ALA A 134 -16.96 0.44 -7.54
N LEU A 135 -16.70 -0.34 -8.58
CA LEU A 135 -17.01 -1.76 -8.63
C LEU A 135 -16.23 -2.57 -7.59
N ALA A 136 -14.93 -2.28 -7.41
CA ALA A 136 -14.10 -2.95 -6.42
C ALA A 136 -14.57 -2.66 -4.98
N VAL A 137 -14.87 -1.39 -4.68
CA VAL A 137 -15.42 -0.97 -3.38
C VAL A 137 -16.78 -1.61 -3.11
N GLU A 138 -17.64 -1.70 -4.12
CA GLU A 138 -18.94 -2.39 -4.01
C GLU A 138 -18.77 -3.89 -3.79
N GLN A 139 -17.77 -4.52 -4.41
CA GLN A 139 -17.48 -5.94 -4.18
C GLN A 139 -17.08 -6.18 -2.72
N MET A 140 -16.20 -5.35 -2.15
CA MET A 140 -15.84 -5.42 -0.73
C MET A 140 -17.07 -5.33 0.20
N ARG A 141 -18.05 -4.48 -0.15
CA ARG A 141 -19.33 -4.40 0.58
C ARG A 141 -20.17 -5.67 0.44
N LYS A 142 -20.25 -6.26 -0.76
CA LYS A 142 -20.95 -7.52 -1.02
C LYS A 142 -20.33 -8.69 -0.26
N ASP A 143 -19.02 -8.63 -0.03
CA ASP A 143 -18.28 -9.61 0.77
C ASP A 143 -18.51 -9.45 2.29
N GLY A 144 -19.39 -8.53 2.71
CA GLY A 144 -19.81 -8.36 4.09
C GLY A 144 -19.02 -7.30 4.87
N MET A 145 -18.11 -6.57 4.22
CA MET A 145 -17.34 -5.52 4.89
C MET A 145 -18.22 -4.30 5.18
N LYS A 146 -18.04 -3.73 6.37
CA LYS A 146 -18.69 -2.46 6.73
C LYS A 146 -17.96 -1.30 6.06
N ARG A 147 -18.69 -0.22 5.76
CA ARG A 147 -18.10 1.00 5.19
C ARG A 147 -16.91 1.54 5.99
N SER A 148 -16.96 1.48 7.32
CA SER A 148 -15.86 1.92 8.19
C SER A 148 -14.61 1.08 8.00
N GLN A 149 -14.76 -0.22 7.79
CA GLN A 149 -13.66 -1.16 7.58
C GLN A 149 -13.04 -0.96 6.20
N ILE A 150 -13.87 -0.83 5.16
CA ILE A 150 -13.39 -0.49 3.80
C ILE A 150 -12.61 0.83 3.80
N ALA A 151 -13.08 1.84 4.54
CA ALA A 151 -12.38 3.12 4.67
C ALA A 151 -11.01 2.97 5.34
N GLU A 152 -10.94 2.16 6.40
CA GLU A 152 -9.67 1.87 7.11
C GLU A 152 -8.69 1.10 6.21
N ASP A 153 -9.14 0.03 5.57
CA ASP A 153 -8.30 -0.84 4.75
C ASP A 153 -7.75 -0.14 3.49
N LEU A 154 -8.48 0.85 2.96
CA LEU A 154 -8.05 1.66 1.82
C LEU A 154 -7.36 2.97 2.22
N GLY A 155 -7.29 3.29 3.53
CA GLY A 155 -6.72 4.54 4.03
C GLY A 155 -7.52 5.79 3.62
N TRP A 156 -8.83 5.68 3.44
CA TRP A 156 -9.73 6.75 2.98
C TRP A 156 -10.68 7.25 4.06
N GLY A 157 -11.32 8.40 3.80
CA GLY A 157 -12.46 8.84 4.59
C GLY A 157 -13.75 8.11 4.23
N GLN A 158 -14.64 7.85 5.19
CA GLN A 158 -15.95 7.21 4.93
C GLN A 158 -16.81 7.97 3.90
N ALA A 159 -16.63 9.29 3.79
CA ALA A 159 -17.29 10.11 2.78
C ALA A 159 -16.86 9.72 1.36
N GLN A 160 -15.56 9.49 1.13
CA GLN A 160 -15.02 9.07 -0.16
C GLN A 160 -15.54 7.68 -0.54
N VAL A 161 -15.53 6.73 0.39
CA VAL A 161 -16.13 5.39 0.18
C VAL A 161 -17.61 5.50 -0.20
N SER A 162 -18.36 6.40 0.46
CA SER A 162 -19.78 6.62 0.15
C SER A 162 -19.99 7.20 -1.25
N GLN A 163 -19.09 8.05 -1.74
CA GLN A 163 -19.16 8.59 -3.10
C GLN A 163 -19.00 7.47 -4.14
N PHE A 164 -18.03 6.56 -3.93
CA PHE A 164 -17.82 5.40 -4.80
C PHE A 164 -19.02 4.44 -4.83
N PHE A 165 -19.66 4.16 -3.68
CA PHE A 165 -20.92 3.40 -3.68
C PHE A 165 -22.01 4.07 -4.50
N GLY A 166 -22.05 5.40 -4.51
CA GLY A 166 -23.04 6.17 -5.25
C GLY A 166 -22.93 6.03 -6.77
N VAL A 167 -21.73 5.76 -7.30
CA VAL A 167 -21.44 5.73 -8.75
C VAL A 167 -22.29 4.70 -9.48
N ILE A 168 -22.44 3.50 -8.91
CA ILE A 168 -23.16 2.38 -9.55
C ILE A 168 -24.66 2.65 -9.67
N ALA A 169 -25.20 3.54 -8.82
CA ALA A 169 -26.60 3.94 -8.84
C ALA A 169 -26.86 5.25 -9.59
N MET A 170 -25.85 5.81 -10.28
CA MET A 170 -26.01 7.03 -11.09
C MET A 170 -26.67 6.71 -12.43
N PRO A 171 -27.28 7.71 -13.11
CA PRO A 171 -27.70 7.60 -14.51
C PRO A 171 -26.56 7.12 -15.43
N ASP A 172 -26.92 6.44 -16.52
CA ASP A 172 -25.95 5.82 -17.43
C ASP A 172 -24.93 6.82 -17.98
N GLU A 173 -25.36 8.05 -18.27
CA GLU A 173 -24.49 9.11 -18.75
C GLU A 173 -23.40 9.48 -17.73
N LEU A 174 -23.71 9.46 -16.43
CA LEU A 174 -22.73 9.71 -15.37
C LEU A 174 -21.84 8.49 -15.10
N GLN A 175 -22.36 7.28 -15.31
CA GLN A 175 -21.56 6.06 -15.28
C GLN A 175 -20.52 6.04 -16.41
N GLU A 176 -20.89 6.50 -17.61
CA GLU A 176 -19.95 6.68 -18.73
C GLU A 176 -18.84 7.67 -18.38
N LEU A 177 -19.15 8.77 -17.70
CA LEU A 177 -18.13 9.69 -17.20
C LEU A 177 -17.18 9.01 -16.20
N ALA A 178 -17.69 8.14 -15.34
CA ALA A 178 -16.85 7.36 -14.42
C ALA A 178 -15.93 6.37 -15.15
N ARG A 179 -16.37 5.77 -16.27
CA ARG A 179 -15.54 4.94 -17.15
C ARG A 179 -14.46 5.77 -17.84
N ASN A 180 -14.75 7.02 -18.19
CA ASN A 180 -13.78 7.98 -18.72
C ASN A 180 -12.95 8.68 -17.62
N ASN A 181 -12.90 8.08 -16.42
CA ASN A 181 -12.09 8.51 -15.29
C ASN A 181 -12.36 9.92 -14.76
N VAL A 182 -13.60 10.43 -14.89
CA VAL A 182 -14.01 11.67 -14.24
C VAL A 182 -13.96 11.48 -12.72
N PRO A 183 -13.35 12.40 -11.94
CA PRO A 183 -13.17 12.23 -10.50
C PRO A 183 -14.48 12.01 -9.74
N VAL A 184 -14.50 11.01 -8.85
CA VAL A 184 -15.68 10.59 -8.07
C VAL A 184 -16.40 11.73 -7.35
N ARG A 185 -15.66 12.75 -6.89
CA ARG A 185 -16.23 13.91 -6.20
C ARG A 185 -17.00 14.84 -7.16
N ALA A 186 -16.48 15.06 -8.36
CA ALA A 186 -17.18 15.82 -9.40
C ALA A 186 -18.46 15.08 -9.83
N LEU A 187 -18.38 13.75 -9.99
CA LEU A 187 -19.55 12.91 -10.27
C LEU A 187 -20.59 12.97 -9.16
N SER A 188 -20.18 12.94 -7.89
CA SER A 188 -21.11 13.06 -6.75
C SER A 188 -21.83 14.42 -6.73
N ASP A 189 -21.12 15.50 -7.03
CA ASP A 189 -21.69 16.85 -7.12
C ASP A 189 -22.65 16.95 -8.32
N LEU A 190 -22.26 16.42 -9.48
CA LEU A 190 -23.05 16.39 -10.70
C LEU A 190 -24.31 15.53 -10.55
N ASN A 191 -24.23 14.37 -9.90
CA ASN A 191 -25.39 13.53 -9.59
C ASN A 191 -26.38 14.24 -8.64
N SER A 192 -25.87 15.08 -7.73
CA SER A 192 -26.73 15.89 -6.87
C SER A 192 -27.45 16.98 -7.66
N LEU A 193 -26.79 17.57 -8.66
CA LEU A 193 -27.41 18.53 -9.58
C LEU A 193 -28.40 17.85 -10.52
N TRP A 194 -28.07 16.67 -11.05
CA TRP A 194 -28.96 15.88 -11.91
C TRP A 194 -30.31 15.63 -11.25
N LYS A 195 -30.33 15.33 -9.95
CA LYS A 195 -31.56 15.13 -9.18
C LYS A 195 -32.38 16.42 -8.99
N LYS A 196 -31.76 17.59 -9.08
CA LYS A 196 -32.42 18.89 -8.96
C LYS A 196 -32.88 19.44 -10.31
N ASP A 197 -32.03 19.34 -11.31
CA ASP A 197 -32.22 19.82 -12.67
C ASP A 197 -31.50 18.89 -13.65
N GLU A 198 -32.23 17.87 -14.10
CA GLU A 198 -31.71 16.87 -15.04
C GLU A 198 -31.37 17.49 -16.40
N GLN A 199 -32.12 18.49 -16.86
CA GLN A 199 -31.89 19.10 -18.17
C GLN A 199 -30.58 19.89 -18.18
N ALA A 200 -30.33 20.69 -17.14
CA ALA A 200 -29.07 21.43 -17.01
C ALA A 200 -27.87 20.46 -16.89
N ALA A 201 -28.00 19.39 -16.10
CA ALA A 201 -26.94 18.40 -15.96
C ALA A 201 -26.66 17.64 -17.27
N ARG A 202 -27.69 17.20 -18.00
CA ARG A 202 -27.55 16.54 -19.31
C ARG A 202 -26.87 17.46 -20.33
N ARG A 203 -27.26 18.73 -20.37
CA ARG A 203 -26.64 19.73 -21.24
C ARG A 203 -25.15 19.89 -20.94
N PHE A 204 -24.81 20.06 -19.67
CA PHE A 204 -23.41 20.17 -19.24
C PHE A 204 -22.58 18.95 -19.64
N VAL A 205 -23.10 17.73 -19.43
CA VAL A 205 -22.42 16.49 -19.83
C VAL A 205 -22.23 16.40 -21.35
N SER A 206 -23.17 16.90 -22.14
CA SER A 206 -23.06 16.88 -23.61
C SER A 206 -22.11 17.95 -24.17
N GLU A 207 -21.97 19.09 -23.49
CA GLU A 207 -21.18 20.24 -23.94
C GLU A 207 -19.74 20.22 -23.40
N THR A 208 -19.48 19.49 -22.30
CA THR A 208 -18.18 19.47 -21.61
C THR A 208 -17.46 18.14 -21.84
N PRO A 209 -16.24 18.13 -22.41
CA PRO A 209 -15.44 16.92 -22.53
C PRO A 209 -15.12 16.30 -21.16
N PRO A 210 -15.11 14.96 -21.01
CA PRO A 210 -14.85 14.29 -19.73
C PRO A 210 -13.57 14.77 -19.01
N GLU A 211 -12.49 15.00 -19.75
CA GLU A 211 -11.21 15.50 -19.24
C GLU A 211 -11.28 16.91 -18.60
N GLU A 212 -12.29 17.70 -18.95
CA GLU A 212 -12.53 19.04 -18.39
C GLU A 212 -13.51 19.01 -17.19
N ILE A 213 -14.18 17.87 -16.96
CA ILE A 213 -15.13 17.73 -15.86
C ILE A 213 -14.37 17.52 -14.55
N ASN A 214 -14.40 18.55 -13.70
CA ASN A 214 -13.78 18.55 -12.38
C ASN A 214 -14.66 19.34 -11.40
N ARG A 215 -14.21 19.47 -10.16
CA ARG A 215 -15.00 20.15 -9.12
C ARG A 215 -15.30 21.62 -9.43
N VAL A 216 -14.42 22.31 -10.15
CA VAL A 216 -14.58 23.74 -10.47
C VAL A 216 -15.64 23.90 -11.56
N THR A 217 -15.57 23.10 -12.63
CA THR A 217 -16.56 23.17 -13.72
C THR A 217 -17.96 22.78 -13.24
N VAL A 218 -18.07 21.74 -12.41
CA VAL A 218 -19.36 21.36 -11.79
C VAL A 218 -19.87 22.41 -10.78
N ALA A 219 -18.98 23.12 -10.08
CA ALA A 219 -19.37 24.24 -9.21
C ALA A 219 -19.91 25.44 -10.01
N GLY A 220 -19.38 25.69 -11.22
CA GLY A 220 -19.92 26.68 -12.16
C GLY A 220 -21.37 26.35 -12.54
N LEU A 221 -21.63 25.11 -12.97
CA LEU A 221 -22.98 24.65 -13.28
C LEU A 221 -23.93 24.82 -12.07
N ARG A 222 -23.47 24.49 -10.86
CA ARG A 222 -24.27 24.69 -9.64
C ARG A 222 -24.70 26.15 -9.48
N ALA A 223 -23.78 27.09 -9.66
CA ALA A 223 -24.08 28.51 -9.54
C ALA A 223 -25.09 28.98 -10.60
N GLU A 224 -25.00 28.47 -11.82
CA GLU A 224 -25.96 28.76 -12.89
C GLU A 224 -27.36 28.22 -12.57
N VAL A 225 -27.45 26.97 -12.10
CA VAL A 225 -28.72 26.36 -11.69
C VAL A 225 -29.34 27.11 -10.50
N GLU A 226 -28.53 27.51 -9.52
CA GLU A 226 -28.99 28.30 -8.37
C GLU A 226 -29.42 29.72 -8.77
N ALA A 227 -28.73 30.36 -9.72
CA ALA A 227 -29.11 31.67 -10.26
C ALA A 227 -30.39 31.61 -11.12
N GLY A 228 -30.59 30.53 -11.87
CA GLY A 228 -31.79 30.29 -12.68
C GLY A 228 -33.06 29.96 -11.89
N GLN A 229 -32.92 29.51 -10.63
CA GLN A 229 -34.04 29.14 -9.74
C GLN A 229 -34.53 30.28 -8.80
N GLY A 230 -33.90 31.46 -8.85
CA GLY A 230 -34.49 32.74 -8.46
C GLY A 230 -33.95 33.45 -7.21
N VAL A 231 -33.67 34.76 -7.36
CA VAL A 231 -33.80 35.78 -6.30
C VAL A 231 -34.48 37.02 -6.92
N PRO A 232 -35.62 37.51 -6.40
CA PRO A 232 -36.16 38.82 -6.78
C PRO A 232 -35.30 39.95 -6.20
N PRO A 233 -35.18 41.12 -6.85
CA PRO A 233 -34.34 42.21 -6.36
C PRO A 233 -34.98 42.81 -5.11
N SER A 234 -34.32 42.65 -3.95
CA SER A 234 -34.63 43.44 -2.76
C SER A 234 -33.68 44.63 -2.72
N ASP A 235 -34.22 45.81 -3.04
CA ASP A 235 -33.63 47.11 -2.75
C ASP A 235 -33.35 47.26 -1.24
N ALA A 236 -32.08 47.39 -0.86
CA ALA A 236 -31.64 48.28 0.24
C ALA A 236 -30.11 48.52 0.19
N PRO A 237 -29.62 49.74 0.54
CA PRO A 237 -28.26 50.21 0.20
C PRO A 237 -27.17 49.85 1.24
N PRO A 238 -25.88 50.10 0.92
CA PRO A 238 -24.72 49.53 1.62
C PRO A 238 -24.36 50.28 2.92
N GLN A 239 -23.80 49.55 3.90
CA GLN A 239 -23.09 50.14 5.04
C GLN A 239 -21.69 49.56 5.18
N GLU A 240 -20.72 50.48 5.15
CA GLU A 240 -19.29 50.31 5.31
C GLU A 240 -18.87 49.91 6.74
N ALA A 241 -17.68 49.31 6.83
CA ALA A 241 -16.95 49.02 8.06
C ALA A 241 -16.58 50.29 8.86
N PRO A 242 -16.14 50.14 10.12
CA PRO A 242 -14.70 50.33 10.31
C PRO A 242 -14.04 49.33 11.30
N ALA A 243 -12.72 49.23 11.12
CA ALA A 243 -11.75 48.53 11.95
C ALA A 243 -11.53 49.21 13.30
N GLU A 244 -11.04 48.47 14.31
CA GLU A 244 -9.91 48.92 15.15
C GLU A 244 -9.35 47.83 16.09
N ASP A 245 -8.02 47.90 16.25
CA ASP A 245 -7.11 47.11 17.08
C ASP A 245 -7.39 47.15 18.60
N LYS A 246 -7.01 46.06 19.31
CA LYS A 246 -6.29 46.09 20.60
C LYS A 246 -5.94 44.69 21.13
N LYS A 247 -4.64 44.39 21.23
CA LYS A 247 -4.01 43.59 22.31
C LYS A 247 -3.61 44.57 23.45
N PRO A 248 -3.21 44.19 24.69
CA PRO A 248 -2.59 42.90 25.10
C PRO A 248 -2.89 42.37 26.53
N ASN A 249 -2.29 41.20 26.84
CA ASN A 249 -1.79 40.71 28.15
C ASN A 249 -2.82 40.35 29.24
N LEU A 250 -2.61 39.51 30.28
CA LEU A 250 -1.50 38.82 30.96
C LEU A 250 -2.16 37.60 31.68
N ALA A 251 -1.62 36.38 31.60
CA ALA A 251 -0.81 35.70 32.64
C ALA A 251 -1.54 35.06 33.84
N ALA A 252 -0.91 33.95 34.25
CA ALA A 252 -0.84 33.35 35.59
C ALA A 252 -1.86 32.27 35.98
N GLY A 253 -1.30 31.10 36.31
CA GLY A 253 -1.73 30.36 37.50
C GLY A 253 -1.79 28.85 37.37
N LEU A 254 -0.66 28.17 37.67
CA LEU A 254 -0.51 27.16 38.75
C LEU A 254 0.40 25.97 38.37
N SER A 255 1.70 26.17 38.66
CA SER A 255 2.58 25.18 39.33
C SER A 255 1.98 24.83 40.72
N ALA A 256 2.23 23.72 41.41
CA ALA A 256 3.17 22.60 41.32
C ALA A 256 2.78 21.57 42.41
N LEU A 257 3.56 20.49 42.46
CA LEU A 257 3.96 19.65 43.61
C LEU A 257 3.37 18.23 43.59
N SER A 258 4.08 17.16 43.93
CA SER A 258 5.50 16.76 43.89
C SER A 258 5.51 15.36 44.53
N GLY A 259 6.32 14.45 44.00
CA GLY A 259 7.06 13.47 44.80
C GLY A 259 6.39 12.14 45.18
N GLY A 260 7.10 11.04 44.89
CA GLY A 260 6.93 9.77 45.57
C GLY A 260 7.29 8.54 44.74
N ASN A 261 8.57 8.15 44.73
CA ASN A 261 9.01 6.76 44.50
C ASN A 261 9.50 6.23 45.87
N PRO A 262 9.37 4.92 46.19
CA PRO A 262 10.42 3.96 45.82
C PRO A 262 9.95 2.51 45.51
N GLN A 263 10.86 1.75 44.88
CA GLN A 263 11.20 0.30 44.95
C GLN A 263 10.24 -0.67 45.68
N SER A 264 10.13 -1.97 45.39
CA SER A 264 10.53 -2.95 44.37
C SER A 264 9.96 -4.27 44.88
N ASP A 265 9.42 -5.16 44.04
CA ASP A 265 9.53 -6.61 44.27
C ASP A 265 9.09 -7.45 43.06
N ALA A 266 9.82 -8.53 42.87
CA ALA A 266 9.80 -9.45 41.74
C ALA A 266 8.78 -10.59 41.92
N GLN A 267 8.18 -11.08 40.82
CA GLN A 267 8.19 -12.49 40.41
C GLN A 267 7.30 -12.82 39.19
N GLY A 268 7.85 -13.62 38.27
CA GLY A 268 7.16 -14.54 37.35
C GLY A 268 6.49 -13.90 36.12
N GLY A 269 6.93 -14.05 34.87
CA GLY A 269 7.69 -15.13 34.25
C GLY A 269 6.82 -15.92 33.27
N LYS A 270 6.61 -15.40 32.05
CA LYS A 270 6.37 -16.22 30.84
C LYS A 270 7.24 -15.69 29.70
N ARG A 271 8.24 -16.50 29.33
CA ARG A 271 9.19 -16.25 28.25
C ARG A 271 8.42 -16.19 26.93
N SER A 272 8.44 -15.04 26.26
CA SER A 272 8.15 -14.96 24.83
C SER A 272 9.42 -15.35 24.09
N SER A 273 9.31 -16.32 23.19
CA SER A 273 10.38 -16.77 22.29
C SER A 273 10.76 -15.61 21.36
N ASN A 274 11.91 -14.97 21.62
CA ASN A 274 12.52 -14.01 20.70
C ASN A 274 12.86 -14.74 19.39
N GLY A 275 12.10 -14.47 18.32
CA GLY A 275 12.48 -14.82 16.96
C GLY A 275 13.84 -14.18 16.62
N GLN A 276 14.74 -14.97 16.06
CA GLN A 276 16.13 -14.58 15.89
C GLN A 276 16.25 -13.88 14.54
N VAL A 277 16.25 -12.54 14.50
CA VAL A 277 16.27 -11.80 13.22
C VAL A 277 17.63 -11.94 12.51
N ALA A 278 17.63 -12.32 11.23
CA ALA A 278 18.78 -12.35 10.32
C ALA A 278 18.66 -11.24 9.27
N ILE A 279 19.76 -10.52 8.99
CA ILE A 279 19.78 -9.46 7.97
C ILE A 279 20.64 -9.96 6.80
N LEU A 280 20.09 -9.94 5.58
CA LEU A 280 20.80 -10.31 4.35
C LEU A 280 21.34 -9.08 3.63
N CYS A 281 22.55 -9.22 3.10
CA CYS A 281 23.22 -8.20 2.31
C CYS A 281 23.81 -8.79 1.02
N GLN A 282 23.88 -7.95 0.00
CA GLN A 282 24.53 -8.23 -1.27
C GLN A 282 25.86 -7.45 -1.36
N GLN A 283 26.93 -8.14 -1.75
CA GLN A 283 28.24 -7.58 -2.08
C GLN A 283 28.60 -8.05 -3.49
N GLY A 284 28.56 -7.14 -4.47
CA GLY A 284 28.65 -7.53 -5.89
C GLY A 284 27.51 -8.48 -6.28
N ASP A 285 27.83 -9.65 -6.84
CA ASP A 285 26.85 -10.70 -7.19
C ASP A 285 26.60 -11.72 -6.06
N GLN A 286 27.21 -11.53 -4.89
CA GLN A 286 27.16 -12.51 -3.80
C GLN A 286 26.24 -12.04 -2.67
N ILE A 287 25.37 -12.94 -2.20
CA ILE A 287 24.47 -12.70 -1.07
C ILE A 287 25.04 -13.37 0.19
N GLY A 288 25.13 -12.59 1.26
CA GLY A 288 25.58 -13.03 2.57
C GLY A 288 24.65 -12.60 3.70
N ARG A 289 24.81 -13.20 4.87
CA ARG A 289 24.08 -12.90 6.10
C ARG A 289 24.95 -12.09 7.04
N ILE A 290 24.45 -10.96 7.50
CA ILE A 290 25.11 -10.16 8.53
C ILE A 290 25.05 -10.91 9.85
N LEU A 291 26.22 -11.13 10.44
CA LEU A 291 26.40 -11.73 11.75
C LEU A 291 26.29 -10.62 12.81
N THR A 292 25.10 -10.48 13.39
CA THR A 292 24.81 -9.46 14.42
C THR A 292 25.40 -9.80 15.79
N ASP A 293 25.88 -11.03 15.96
CA ASP A 293 26.54 -11.53 17.16
C ASP A 293 28.07 -11.34 17.14
N ARG A 294 28.67 -11.09 15.96
CA ARG A 294 30.12 -10.91 15.77
C ARG A 294 30.47 -9.47 15.37
N LYS A 295 31.54 -8.92 15.97
CA LYS A 295 31.99 -7.55 15.73
C LYS A 295 33.12 -7.52 14.70
N ALA A 296 32.97 -6.69 13.67
CA ALA A 296 34.02 -6.34 12.72
C ALA A 296 35.15 -5.54 13.39
N LYS A 297 36.37 -5.60 12.84
CA LYS A 297 37.52 -4.84 13.37
C LYS A 297 37.37 -3.34 13.13
N SER A 298 36.77 -2.95 12.01
CA SER A 298 36.48 -1.57 11.65
C SER A 298 35.05 -1.16 12.01
N ASN A 299 34.88 0.09 12.42
CA ASN A 299 33.55 0.69 12.61
C ASN A 299 32.82 0.95 11.28
N LYS A 300 33.53 0.88 10.15
CA LYS A 300 32.99 1.04 8.80
C LYS A 300 32.70 -0.29 8.09
N ALA A 301 32.71 -1.40 8.81
CA ALA A 301 32.50 -2.74 8.24
C ALA A 301 31.60 -3.60 9.13
N LEU A 302 31.07 -4.67 8.54
CA LEU A 302 30.25 -5.69 9.18
C LEU A 302 30.78 -7.09 8.88
N MET A 303 30.58 -8.02 9.83
CA MET A 303 30.85 -9.42 9.61
C MET A 303 29.72 -10.03 8.79
N VAL A 304 30.05 -10.57 7.62
CA VAL A 304 29.10 -11.20 6.71
C VAL A 304 29.50 -12.66 6.52
N SER A 305 28.51 -13.54 6.69
CA SER A 305 28.62 -14.96 6.40
C SER A 305 28.09 -15.23 5.00
N PHE A 306 28.93 -15.73 4.12
CA PHE A 306 28.57 -16.21 2.79
C PHE A 306 28.49 -17.74 2.81
N GLU A 307 27.78 -18.31 1.83
CA GLU A 307 27.76 -19.77 1.62
C GLU A 307 27.38 -20.56 2.89
N ASN A 308 26.36 -20.10 3.62
CA ASN A 308 25.85 -20.74 4.85
C ASN A 308 26.87 -20.93 5.99
N GLY A 309 27.93 -20.10 6.05
CA GLY A 309 28.91 -20.14 7.15
C GLY A 309 30.25 -20.76 6.79
N GLU A 310 30.40 -21.25 5.55
CA GLU A 310 31.69 -21.73 5.04
C GLU A 310 32.71 -20.60 4.88
N ARG A 311 32.23 -19.38 4.61
CA ARG A 311 33.07 -18.20 4.43
C ARG A 311 32.55 -17.02 5.24
N ILE A 312 33.36 -16.51 6.16
CA ILE A 312 33.01 -15.36 7.01
C ILE A 312 34.03 -14.26 6.75
N GLU A 313 33.56 -13.11 6.29
CA GLU A 313 34.40 -11.99 5.89
C GLU A 313 33.96 -10.68 6.54
N GLU A 314 34.91 -9.75 6.67
CA GLU A 314 34.62 -8.38 7.07
C GLU A 314 34.41 -7.53 5.81
N VAL A 315 33.17 -7.08 5.62
CA VAL A 315 32.76 -6.35 4.41
C VAL A 315 32.50 -4.90 4.76
N ALA A 316 33.06 -3.99 3.95
CA ALA A 316 32.88 -2.55 4.14
C ALA A 316 31.41 -2.16 3.95
N LEU A 317 30.93 -1.24 4.78
CA LEU A 317 29.56 -0.73 4.72
C LEU A 317 29.25 -0.10 3.36
N THR A 318 30.23 0.47 2.66
CA THR A 318 30.04 1.04 1.31
C THR A 318 29.64 -0.01 0.29
N ASP A 319 30.15 -1.23 0.44
CA ASP A 319 30.08 -2.30 -0.55
C ASP A 319 28.92 -3.28 -0.27
N ILE A 320 28.18 -3.03 0.81
CA ILE A 320 27.03 -3.81 1.27
C ILE A 320 25.73 -3.14 0.82
N VAL A 321 24.96 -3.76 -0.07
CA VAL A 321 23.56 -3.38 -0.28
C VAL A 321 22.70 -4.26 0.63
N LEU A 322 21.91 -3.64 1.51
CA LEU A 322 20.98 -4.40 2.33
C LEU A 322 19.84 -4.87 1.45
N PHE A 323 19.60 -6.18 1.47
CA PHE A 323 18.67 -6.83 0.56
C PHE A 323 17.38 -7.22 1.28
N GLU A 324 17.46 -7.78 2.49
CA GLU A 324 16.30 -8.31 3.19
C GLU A 324 16.53 -8.48 4.71
N VAL A 325 15.45 -8.49 5.51
CA VAL A 325 15.47 -8.84 6.94
C VAL A 325 14.52 -10.03 7.15
N ILE A 326 15.02 -11.14 7.68
CA ILE A 326 14.30 -12.40 7.88
C ILE A 326 14.16 -12.67 9.38
N GLU A 327 12.97 -12.98 9.87
CA GLU A 327 12.78 -13.56 11.21
C GLU A 327 13.09 -15.07 11.15
N LEU A 328 14.07 -15.56 11.92
CA LEU A 328 14.33 -17.00 12.12
C LEU A 328 13.46 -17.56 13.25
#